data_AF-A0A399ZUC1-F1
#
_entry.id   AF-A0A399ZUC1-F1
#
_cell.length_a   1.000
_cell.length_b   1.000
_cell.length_c   1.000
_cell.angle_alpha   90.00
_cell.angle_beta   90.00
_cell.angle_gamma   90.00
#
_symmetry.space_group_name_H-M   'P 1'
#
loop_
_entity.id
_entity.type
_entity.pdbx_description
1 polymer ?
#
loop_
_entity_poly.entity_id
_entity_poly.type
_entity_poly.pdbx_seq_one_letter_code
_entity_poly.pdbx_strand_id
1 'polypeptide(L)'
;MQPLSKLCTPRPSVFDAQRRDTVLDLTDLINGAIKPADFFAENYITDGMQVLLEQGFRRLEGKSDQGIFLLKQAMGGGKTHNLLALGLLAKHPEFRQQVMGRFFKPDPSLGPVKVVAFTGRESDAPLGIWGAIAEQLGKRDHFKDHYAPLRAPGQGAWRNLFAGESVLILLDELPPYLEAARATDVGDSTLANVTATALSNLLFAINREGCERVCLVLTDLILYHILRTRLFETLPGDQAIGEVAQAYAKAVRDARQMDITSESPEQFAGRIRDAYPFHPTIRDLYARFRANPGFQQTRGLIRLMRIVTARLWQSGAAGRKYLIAAHDVDLNDRETAAEITQINNTLTNAVAHDIASNGTAVAEVMDENLGTSDTSDAAKLLLMASLANVPNAVLGLSIPELVAYLCAPGRDLSRLKGDVLEKFATAAWYLHSNRDGKLY
;
A
#
# COMPACT_ATOMS: atom_id res chain seq x y z
N MET A 1 -10.72 -25.62 4.67
CA MET A 1 -10.73 -24.14 4.72
C MET A 1 -11.66 -23.64 5.82
N GLN A 2 -11.14 -22.79 6.70
CA GLN A 2 -11.88 -22.17 7.81
C GLN A 2 -12.22 -20.70 7.50
N PRO A 3 -13.31 -20.14 8.05
CA PRO A 3 -13.68 -18.75 7.84
C PRO A 3 -12.80 -17.77 8.64
N LEU A 4 -12.86 -16.48 8.29
CA LEU A 4 -12.10 -15.40 8.92
C LEU A 4 -12.22 -15.39 10.45
N SER A 5 -13.43 -15.55 10.99
CA SER A 5 -13.68 -15.58 12.44
C SER A 5 -12.96 -16.70 13.20
N LYS A 6 -12.49 -17.75 12.49
CA LYS A 6 -11.70 -18.85 13.08
C LYS A 6 -10.21 -18.68 12.87
N LEU A 7 -9.79 -18.03 11.78
CA LEU A 7 -8.39 -17.89 11.39
C LEU A 7 -7.74 -16.58 11.88
N CYS A 8 -8.53 -15.53 12.09
CA CYS A 8 -8.05 -14.20 12.40
C CYS A 8 -8.71 -13.67 13.68
N THR A 9 -7.92 -13.01 14.53
CA THR A 9 -8.44 -12.26 15.69
C THR A 9 -8.16 -10.78 15.50
N PRO A 10 -9.19 -9.93 15.29
CA PRO A 10 -9.01 -8.49 15.26
C PRO A 10 -8.52 -7.96 16.61
N ARG A 11 -7.70 -6.91 16.59
CA ARG A 11 -7.27 -6.24 17.83
C ARG A 11 -8.47 -5.62 18.55
N PRO A 12 -8.46 -5.50 19.89
CA PRO A 12 -9.47 -4.77 20.63
C PRO A 12 -9.67 -3.33 20.11
N SER A 13 -8.59 -2.68 19.67
CA SER A 13 -8.60 -1.34 19.09
C SER A 13 -9.43 -1.19 17.81
N VAL A 14 -9.72 -2.29 17.10
CA VAL A 14 -10.59 -2.25 15.92
C VAL A 14 -12.01 -1.80 16.29
N PHE A 15 -12.43 -2.14 17.51
CA PHE A 15 -13.76 -1.86 18.03
C PHE A 15 -13.86 -0.53 18.80
N ASP A 16 -12.76 0.22 18.91
CA ASP A 16 -12.74 1.54 19.56
C ASP A 16 -12.88 2.65 18.51
N ALA A 17 -14.04 3.32 18.52
CA ALA A 17 -14.36 4.41 17.59
C ALA A 17 -13.67 5.75 17.95
N GLN A 18 -13.13 5.92 19.17
CA GLN A 18 -12.54 7.19 19.61
C GLN A 18 -11.02 7.28 19.37
N ARG A 19 -10.38 6.17 19.01
CA ARG A 19 -8.92 6.12 18.83
C ARG A 19 -8.48 6.86 17.56
N ARG A 20 -7.69 7.93 17.74
CA ARG A 20 -6.97 8.57 16.63
C ARG A 20 -5.67 7.82 16.38
N ASP A 21 -5.49 7.30 15.17
CA ASP A 21 -4.21 6.75 14.73
C ASP A 21 -3.22 7.89 14.44
N THR A 22 -2.15 7.97 15.23
CA THR A 22 -0.91 8.68 14.89
C THR A 22 -0.03 7.77 14.04
N VAL A 23 0.41 8.31 12.90
CA VAL A 23 1.36 7.67 11.98
C VAL A 23 2.58 8.58 11.95
N LEU A 24 3.76 8.01 12.18
CA LEU A 24 5.03 8.71 12.05
C LEU A 24 5.40 8.79 10.56
N ASP A 25 5.84 9.95 10.09
CA ASP A 25 6.24 10.19 8.70
C ASP A 25 7.77 10.21 8.59
N LEU A 26 8.31 9.69 7.49
CA LEU A 26 9.75 9.78 7.21
C LEU A 26 10.16 11.23 6.93
N THR A 27 9.26 12.08 6.43
CA THR A 27 9.53 13.50 6.21
C THR A 27 9.82 14.23 7.53
N ASP A 28 9.29 13.75 8.67
CA ASP A 28 9.58 14.29 10.01
C ASP A 28 11.06 14.07 10.42
N LEU A 29 11.71 13.01 9.91
CA LEU A 29 13.14 12.76 10.12
C LEU A 29 14.01 13.77 9.36
N ILE A 30 13.59 14.13 8.15
CA ILE A 30 14.32 15.10 7.30
C ILE A 30 14.24 16.48 7.92
N ASN A 31 13.03 16.90 8.33
CA ASN A 31 12.74 18.22 8.89
C ASN A 31 13.20 18.38 10.34
N GLY A 32 13.73 17.34 10.98
CA GLY A 32 14.17 17.38 12.37
C GLY A 32 13.01 17.52 13.37
N ALA A 33 11.80 17.13 12.98
CA ALA A 33 10.60 17.20 13.82
C ALA A 33 10.54 16.07 14.88
N ILE A 34 11.36 15.04 14.73
CA ILE A 34 11.44 13.91 15.67
C ILE A 34 12.52 14.16 16.72
N LYS A 35 12.13 14.11 18.00
CA LYS A 35 13.07 14.15 19.13
C LYS A 35 13.62 12.73 19.39
N PRO A 36 14.94 12.48 19.25
CA PRO A 36 15.49 11.14 19.39
C PRO A 36 15.26 10.53 20.77
N ALA A 37 15.36 11.35 21.83
CA ALA A 37 15.15 10.89 23.21
C ALA A 37 13.73 10.32 23.42
N ASP A 38 12.71 11.05 22.96
CA ASP A 38 11.31 10.64 23.05
C ASP A 38 11.05 9.38 22.20
N PHE A 39 11.61 9.34 20.98
CA PHE A 39 11.50 8.20 20.09
C PHE A 39 12.08 6.92 20.71
N PHE A 40 13.29 6.95 21.29
CA PHE A 40 13.89 5.74 21.87
C PHE A 40 13.34 5.39 23.26
N ALA A 41 12.69 6.31 23.96
CA ALA A 41 12.02 6.02 25.23
C ALA A 41 10.72 5.23 25.04
N GLU A 42 9.98 5.51 23.98
CA GLU A 42 8.67 4.90 23.72
C GLU A 42 8.73 3.60 22.90
N ASN A 43 9.89 3.27 22.33
CA ASN A 43 9.99 2.20 21.34
C ASN A 43 10.99 1.09 21.70
N TYR A 44 10.57 -0.15 21.49
CA TYR A 44 11.35 -1.36 21.79
C TYR A 44 12.10 -1.86 20.56
N ILE A 45 13.39 -2.17 20.72
CA ILE A 45 14.23 -2.74 19.67
C ILE A 45 13.89 -4.22 19.49
N THR A 46 13.31 -4.57 18.36
CA THR A 46 13.02 -5.97 17.98
C THR A 46 14.26 -6.66 17.39
N ASP A 47 14.30 -8.00 17.39
CA ASP A 47 15.46 -8.77 16.90
C ASP A 47 15.82 -8.44 15.45
N GLY A 48 14.84 -8.33 14.55
CA GLY A 48 15.14 -7.96 13.16
C GLY A 48 15.55 -6.49 12.99
N MET A 49 15.12 -5.60 13.90
CA MET A 49 15.68 -4.25 13.98
C MET A 49 17.14 -4.28 14.44
N GLN A 50 17.52 -5.14 15.40
CA GLN A 50 18.93 -5.30 15.80
C GLN A 50 19.80 -5.72 14.61
N VAL A 51 19.32 -6.68 13.81
CA VAL A 51 20.02 -7.13 12.60
C VAL A 51 20.19 -5.99 11.60
N LEU A 52 19.13 -5.21 11.33
CA LEU A 52 19.22 -4.05 10.44
C LEU A 52 20.22 -3.01 10.96
N LEU A 53 20.12 -2.67 12.25
CA LEU A 53 20.98 -1.68 12.88
C LEU A 53 22.45 -2.14 12.84
N GLU A 54 22.74 -3.38 13.21
CA GLU A 54 24.09 -3.93 13.14
C GLU A 54 24.64 -3.89 11.70
N GLN A 55 23.91 -4.47 10.74
CA GLN A 55 24.42 -4.59 9.37
C GLN A 55 24.52 -3.23 8.68
N GLY A 56 23.56 -2.33 8.93
CA GLY A 56 23.59 -0.95 8.46
C GLY A 56 24.81 -0.19 8.98
N PHE A 57 25.11 -0.29 10.28
CA PHE A 57 26.29 0.36 10.85
C PHE A 57 27.61 -0.29 10.41
N ARG A 58 27.68 -1.62 10.30
CA ARG A 58 28.85 -2.29 9.69
C ARG A 58 29.11 -1.76 8.28
N ARG A 59 28.07 -1.52 7.48
CA ARG A 59 28.20 -0.89 6.17
C ARG A 59 28.68 0.55 6.28
N LEU A 60 28.06 1.38 7.10
CA LEU A 60 28.45 2.78 7.28
C LEU A 60 29.90 2.93 7.78
N GLU A 61 30.41 1.96 8.54
CA GLU A 61 31.81 1.91 8.99
C GLU A 61 32.79 1.43 7.92
N GLY A 62 32.30 0.95 6.76
CA GLY A 62 33.12 0.35 5.70
C GLY A 62 33.59 -1.07 6.02
N LYS A 63 32.90 -1.77 6.93
CA LYS A 63 33.23 -3.13 7.41
C LYS A 63 32.32 -4.21 6.81
N SER A 64 31.46 -3.86 5.84
CA SER A 64 30.56 -4.79 5.17
C SER A 64 30.40 -4.45 3.69
N ASP A 65 30.42 -5.48 2.85
CA ASP A 65 30.14 -5.39 1.41
C ASP A 65 28.63 -5.29 1.12
N GLN A 66 27.78 -5.62 2.11
CA GLN A 66 26.32 -5.51 1.98
C GLN A 66 25.90 -4.05 2.10
N GLY A 67 25.75 -3.37 0.95
CA GLY A 67 25.35 -1.96 0.89
C GLY A 67 23.85 -1.69 0.79
N ILE A 68 23.05 -2.71 0.49
CA ILE A 68 21.63 -2.56 0.16
C ILE A 68 20.79 -3.46 1.06
N PHE A 69 19.80 -2.86 1.72
CA PHE A 69 18.87 -3.53 2.60
C PHE A 69 17.46 -3.33 2.08
N LEU A 70 16.78 -4.42 1.75
CA LEU A 70 15.36 -4.40 1.46
C LEU A 70 14.60 -4.79 2.73
N LEU A 71 13.87 -3.84 3.32
CA LEU A 71 13.04 -4.11 4.49
C LEU A 71 11.83 -4.94 4.08
N LYS A 72 11.99 -6.25 4.28
CA LYS A 72 10.93 -7.25 4.18
C LYS A 72 10.20 -7.36 5.51
N GLN A 73 8.95 -7.80 5.43
CA GLN A 73 7.98 -7.87 6.51
C GLN A 73 8.44 -8.68 7.76
N ALA A 74 9.39 -9.59 7.62
CA ALA A 74 9.80 -10.52 8.69
C ALA A 74 10.70 -9.92 9.78
N MET A 75 11.14 -8.66 9.67
CA MET A 75 12.16 -8.08 10.55
C MET A 75 11.64 -7.38 11.81
N GLY A 76 10.34 -7.45 12.14
CA GLY A 76 9.78 -6.82 13.36
C GLY A 76 9.89 -5.28 13.38
N GLY A 77 9.18 -4.62 14.31
CA GLY A 77 9.32 -3.17 14.58
C GLY A 77 8.55 -2.20 13.66
N GLY A 78 8.15 -2.61 12.45
CA GLY A 78 7.50 -1.74 11.45
C GLY A 78 8.53 -1.03 10.56
N LYS A 79 8.31 -1.00 9.24
CA LYS A 79 9.33 -0.55 8.26
C LYS A 79 9.75 0.90 8.46
N THR A 80 8.78 1.81 8.52
CA THR A 80 9.02 3.24 8.80
C THR A 80 9.74 3.40 10.13
N HIS A 81 9.36 2.63 11.14
CA HIS A 81 10.00 2.68 12.44
C HIS A 81 11.47 2.21 12.41
N ASN A 82 11.78 1.15 11.66
CA ASN A 82 13.14 0.69 11.42
C ASN A 82 13.97 1.72 10.63
N LEU A 83 13.38 2.37 9.63
CA LEU A 83 14.01 3.48 8.90
C LEU A 83 14.32 4.65 9.84
N LEU A 84 13.35 5.06 10.67
CA LEU A 84 13.50 6.15 11.63
C LEU A 84 14.57 5.84 12.68
N ALA A 85 14.55 4.64 13.27
CA ALA A 85 15.54 4.21 14.25
C ALA A 85 16.97 4.26 13.67
N LEU A 86 17.17 3.66 12.49
CA LEU A 86 18.47 3.67 11.82
C LEU A 86 18.89 5.10 11.43
N GLY A 87 17.96 5.90 10.89
CA GLY A 87 18.20 7.30 10.51
C GLY A 87 18.56 8.19 11.69
N LEU A 88 17.86 8.08 12.81
CA LEU A 88 18.14 8.83 14.03
C LEU A 88 19.50 8.44 14.62
N LEU A 89 19.82 7.14 14.72
CA LEU A 89 21.12 6.69 15.22
C LEU A 89 22.28 7.10 14.29
N ALA A 90 22.04 7.12 12.99
CA ALA A 90 23.00 7.59 12.00
C ALA A 90 23.30 9.09 12.19
N LYS A 91 22.26 9.93 12.38
CA LYS A 91 22.40 11.37 12.64
C LYS A 91 22.96 11.71 14.01
N HIS A 92 22.64 10.92 15.05
CA HIS A 92 22.89 11.25 16.46
C HIS A 92 23.77 10.19 17.15
N PRO A 93 25.11 10.31 17.07
CA PRO A 93 26.05 9.37 17.68
C PRO A 93 25.85 9.12 19.17
N GLU A 94 25.38 10.12 19.91
CA GLU A 94 25.19 10.10 21.35
C GLU A 94 24.19 9.02 21.82
N PHE A 95 23.23 8.62 20.98
CA PHE A 95 22.25 7.57 21.31
C PHE A 95 22.72 6.15 20.96
N ARG A 96 23.79 6.00 20.17
CA ARG A 96 24.27 4.70 19.67
C ARG A 96 24.59 3.72 20.79
N GLN A 97 25.33 4.17 21.81
CA GLN A 97 25.73 3.30 22.91
C GLN A 97 24.52 2.88 23.77
N GLN A 98 23.58 3.80 24.01
CA GLN A 98 22.36 3.53 24.77
C GLN A 98 21.48 2.49 24.07
N VAL A 99 21.30 2.63 22.75
CA VAL A 99 20.36 1.81 21.98
C VAL A 99 20.98 0.51 21.48
N MET A 100 22.20 0.58 20.93
CA MET A 100 22.84 -0.55 20.25
C MET A 100 23.80 -1.34 21.13
N GLY A 101 24.35 -0.73 22.19
CA GLY A 101 25.52 -1.24 22.92
C GLY A 101 25.36 -2.64 23.55
N ARG A 102 24.14 -3.17 23.62
CA ARG A 102 23.84 -4.55 24.07
C ARG A 102 24.09 -5.62 23.00
N PHE A 103 23.98 -5.28 21.72
CA PHE A 103 24.09 -6.24 20.61
C PHE A 103 25.17 -5.85 19.58
N PHE A 104 25.48 -4.56 19.44
CA PHE A 104 26.53 -4.08 18.56
C PHE A 104 27.17 -2.81 19.12
N LYS A 105 28.50 -2.68 19.00
CA LYS A 105 29.24 -1.48 19.44
C LYS A 105 29.73 -0.71 18.21
N PRO A 106 29.03 0.37 17.80
CA PRO A 106 29.46 1.17 16.67
C PRO A 106 30.84 1.79 16.88
N ASP A 107 31.57 1.94 15.79
CA ASP A 107 32.88 2.59 15.78
C ASP A 107 32.76 4.05 16.24
N PRO A 108 33.41 4.45 17.35
CA PRO A 108 33.38 5.82 17.83
C PRO A 108 33.90 6.83 16.79
N SER A 109 34.75 6.39 15.85
CA SER A 109 35.32 7.24 14.80
C SER A 109 34.37 7.53 13.64
N LEU A 110 33.24 6.82 13.51
CA LEU A 110 32.27 7.02 12.42
C LEU A 110 31.70 8.46 12.41
N GLY A 111 31.55 9.08 13.58
CA GLY A 111 30.91 10.39 13.71
C GLY A 111 29.46 10.41 13.21
N PRO A 112 28.83 11.59 13.06
CA PRO A 112 27.51 11.74 12.43
C PRO A 112 27.55 11.33 10.94
N VAL A 113 26.51 10.62 10.49
CA VAL A 113 26.35 10.15 9.11
C VAL A 113 25.38 11.06 8.37
N LYS A 114 25.64 11.35 7.09
CA LYS A 114 24.67 12.08 6.26
C LYS A 114 23.49 11.17 5.94
N VAL A 115 22.29 11.59 6.31
CA VAL A 115 21.06 10.83 6.08
C VAL A 115 20.21 11.54 5.05
N VAL A 116 19.93 10.84 3.95
CA VAL A 116 19.04 11.25 2.88
C VAL A 116 17.80 10.37 2.95
N ALA A 117 16.63 10.95 2.80
CA ALA A 117 15.38 10.20 2.73
C ALA A 117 14.50 10.70 1.57
N PHE A 118 13.84 9.77 0.90
CA PHE A 118 12.88 10.06 -0.16
C PHE A 118 11.66 9.15 0.01
N THR A 119 10.47 9.74 0.09
CA THR A 119 9.22 8.99 0.13
C THR A 119 8.56 9.03 -1.24
N GLY A 120 8.11 7.88 -1.75
CA GLY A 120 7.37 7.85 -3.01
C GLY A 120 6.01 8.55 -2.95
N ARG A 121 5.60 9.05 -1.78
CA ARG A 121 4.44 9.95 -1.63
C ARG A 121 4.70 11.37 -2.13
N GLU A 122 5.96 11.79 -2.18
CA GLU A 122 6.36 13.07 -2.75
C GLU A 122 6.39 12.95 -4.27
N SER A 123 5.22 13.08 -4.90
CA SER A 123 5.07 12.99 -6.36
C SER A 123 5.63 14.22 -7.10
N ASP A 124 5.87 15.33 -6.39
CA ASP A 124 6.42 16.57 -6.96
C ASP A 124 7.93 16.66 -6.69
N ALA A 125 8.70 15.81 -7.39
CA ALA A 125 10.16 15.88 -7.40
C ALA A 125 10.64 16.45 -8.74
N PRO A 126 10.76 17.78 -8.89
CA PRO A 126 10.98 18.43 -10.19
C PRO A 126 12.30 18.03 -10.85
N LEU A 127 13.28 17.60 -10.06
CA LEU A 127 14.60 17.13 -10.52
C LEU A 127 14.75 15.60 -10.48
N GLY A 128 13.63 14.89 -10.30
CA GLY A 128 13.61 13.45 -10.03
C GLY A 128 14.22 13.06 -8.68
N ILE A 129 14.19 11.76 -8.38
CA ILE A 129 14.75 11.20 -7.13
C ILE A 129 16.24 11.55 -6.98
N TRP A 130 17.00 11.60 -8.08
CA TRP A 130 18.42 11.91 -8.02
C TRP A 130 18.72 13.36 -7.67
N GLY A 131 17.91 14.31 -8.15
CA GLY A 131 18.01 15.70 -7.73
C GLY A 131 17.65 15.89 -6.26
N ALA A 132 16.59 15.23 -5.78
CA ALA A 132 16.21 15.26 -4.38
C ALA A 132 17.31 14.71 -3.46
N ILE A 133 17.93 13.59 -3.84
CA ILE A 133 19.08 13.02 -3.11
C ILE A 133 20.28 13.98 -3.11
N ALA A 134 20.62 14.55 -4.27
CA ALA A 134 21.76 15.46 -4.39
C ALA A 134 21.55 16.76 -3.60
N GLU A 135 20.32 17.29 -3.58
CA GLU A 135 19.94 18.47 -2.81
C GLU A 135 20.09 18.25 -1.30
N GLN A 136 19.59 17.13 -0.76
CA GLN A 136 19.75 16.78 0.66
C GLN A 136 21.22 16.59 1.08
N LEU A 137 22.10 16.23 0.14
CA LEU A 137 23.54 16.14 0.37
C LEU A 137 24.27 17.50 0.24
N GLY A 138 23.57 18.57 -0.13
CA GLY A 138 24.16 19.88 -0.43
C GLY A 138 24.95 19.91 -1.75
N LYS A 139 24.69 18.96 -2.65
CA LYS A 139 25.39 18.75 -3.93
C LYS A 139 24.46 18.87 -5.14
N ARG A 140 23.45 19.74 -5.06
CA ARG A 140 22.40 19.90 -6.10
C ARG A 140 22.98 20.05 -7.51
N ASP A 141 24.08 20.78 -7.70
CA ASP A 141 24.68 21.01 -9.02
C ASP A 141 25.36 19.79 -9.63
N HIS A 142 25.58 18.72 -8.86
CA HIS A 142 26.26 17.50 -9.30
C HIS A 142 25.56 16.81 -10.48
N PHE A 143 24.22 16.86 -10.52
CA PHE A 143 23.42 16.33 -11.60
C PHE A 143 22.81 17.41 -12.52
N LYS A 144 23.38 18.62 -12.57
CA LYS A 144 22.83 19.73 -13.38
C LYS A 144 22.55 19.36 -14.83
N ASP A 145 23.44 18.58 -15.45
CA ASP A 145 23.31 18.14 -16.85
C ASP A 145 22.22 17.06 -17.05
N HIS A 146 21.66 16.55 -15.95
CA HIS A 146 20.61 15.52 -15.92
C HIS A 146 19.23 16.09 -15.57
N TYR A 147 19.09 17.41 -15.44
CA TYR A 147 17.83 18.07 -15.06
C TYR A 147 17.02 18.58 -16.25
N ALA A 148 17.67 18.94 -17.36
CA ALA A 148 17.01 19.50 -18.54
C ALA A 148 17.63 18.96 -19.85
N PRO A 149 17.04 17.93 -20.49
CA PRO A 149 15.90 17.13 -20.01
C PRO A 149 16.31 16.22 -18.85
N LEU A 150 15.32 15.67 -18.13
CA LEU A 150 15.56 14.68 -17.09
C LEU A 150 16.23 13.45 -17.72
N ARG A 151 17.44 13.11 -17.25
CA ARG A 151 18.20 11.95 -17.72
C ARG A 151 18.70 11.14 -16.54
N ALA A 152 18.67 9.82 -16.66
CA ALA A 152 19.13 8.94 -15.60
C ALA A 152 20.65 9.12 -15.38
N PRO A 153 21.11 9.44 -14.15
CA PRO A 153 22.54 9.48 -13.88
C PRO A 153 23.18 8.11 -14.03
N GLY A 154 24.39 8.07 -14.60
CA GLY A 154 25.19 6.86 -14.71
C GLY A 154 25.82 6.44 -13.36
N GLN A 155 26.32 5.20 -13.31
CA GLN A 155 26.95 4.65 -12.10
C GLN A 155 28.14 5.49 -11.59
N GLY A 156 28.97 6.01 -12.50
CA GLY A 156 30.11 6.87 -12.15
C GLY A 156 29.67 8.20 -11.53
N ALA A 157 28.56 8.77 -12.00
CA ALA A 157 28.01 10.00 -11.43
C ALA A 157 27.52 9.77 -9.99
N TRP A 158 26.86 8.64 -9.71
CA TRP A 158 26.51 8.25 -8.35
C TRP A 158 27.72 8.04 -7.44
N ARG A 159 28.75 7.33 -7.91
CA ARG A 159 30.00 7.13 -7.13
C ARG A 159 30.64 8.47 -6.77
N ASN A 160 30.73 9.39 -7.72
CA ASN A 160 31.31 10.72 -7.48
C ASN A 160 30.47 11.56 -6.50
N LEU A 161 29.14 11.37 -6.47
CA LEU A 161 28.28 12.06 -5.51
C LEU A 161 28.61 11.66 -4.06
N PHE A 162 28.90 10.38 -3.83
CA PHE A 162 29.13 9.83 -2.48
C PHE A 162 30.61 9.74 -2.07
N ALA A 163 31.53 10.03 -2.99
CA ALA A 163 32.96 9.87 -2.76
C ALA A 163 33.43 10.58 -1.46
N GLY A 164 34.09 9.80 -0.59
CA GLY A 164 34.63 10.28 0.68
C GLY A 164 33.62 10.51 1.80
N GLU A 165 32.34 10.18 1.59
CA GLU A 165 31.27 10.41 2.56
C GLU A 165 30.69 9.11 3.12
N SER A 166 30.22 9.17 4.36
CA SER A 166 29.37 8.12 4.94
C SER A 166 27.92 8.55 4.78
N VAL A 167 27.15 7.81 3.98
CA VAL A 167 25.80 8.21 3.57
C VAL A 167 24.82 7.08 3.82
N LEU A 168 23.74 7.40 4.52
CA LEU A 168 22.56 6.55 4.65
C LEU A 168 21.45 7.09 3.75
N ILE A 169 20.97 6.28 2.81
CA ILE A 169 19.88 6.60 1.90
C ILE A 169 18.66 5.77 2.31
N LEU A 170 17.54 6.42 2.59
CA LEU A 170 16.28 5.79 2.97
C LEU A 170 15.26 6.06 1.86
N LEU A 171 14.91 5.03 1.07
CA LEU A 171 13.85 5.15 0.07
C LEU A 171 12.62 4.41 0.58
N ASP A 172 11.58 5.17 0.88
CA ASP A 172 10.33 4.66 1.44
C ASP A 172 9.25 4.64 0.37
N GLU A 173 8.60 3.50 0.19
CA GLU A 173 7.35 3.40 -0.58
C GLU A 173 7.44 3.98 -2.01
N LEU A 174 8.41 3.55 -2.82
CA LEU A 174 8.60 4.08 -4.19
C LEU A 174 7.46 3.86 -5.23
N PRO A 175 6.60 2.82 -5.16
CA PRO A 175 5.58 2.57 -6.19
C PRO A 175 4.66 3.76 -6.57
N PRO A 176 4.11 4.55 -5.63
CA PRO A 176 3.27 5.70 -5.96
C PRO A 176 3.98 6.76 -6.81
N TYR A 177 5.27 7.02 -6.51
CA TYR A 177 6.08 7.94 -7.30
C TYR A 177 6.28 7.41 -8.72
N LEU A 178 6.61 6.12 -8.85
CA LEU A 178 6.78 5.51 -10.17
C LEU A 178 5.50 5.53 -11.00
N GLU A 179 4.33 5.30 -10.38
CA GLU A 179 3.04 5.41 -11.08
C GLU A 179 2.76 6.85 -11.54
N ALA A 180 3.00 7.86 -10.69
CA ALA A 180 2.85 9.26 -11.09
C ALA A 180 3.81 9.62 -12.25
N ALA A 181 5.06 9.13 -12.17
CA ALA A 181 6.08 9.36 -13.19
C ALA A 181 5.77 8.69 -14.54
N ARG A 182 4.83 7.74 -14.62
CA ARG A 182 4.39 7.16 -15.91
C ARG A 182 3.56 8.13 -16.75
N ALA A 183 2.98 9.16 -16.12
CA ALA A 183 2.19 10.18 -16.80
C ALA A 183 3.04 11.35 -17.35
N THR A 184 4.35 11.34 -17.13
CA THR A 184 5.27 12.40 -17.59
C THR A 184 6.16 11.88 -18.70
N ASP A 185 6.01 12.42 -19.91
CA ASP A 185 6.83 12.07 -21.05
C ASP A 185 8.23 12.69 -20.97
N VAL A 186 9.25 11.90 -21.35
CA VAL A 186 10.65 12.31 -21.43
C VAL A 186 11.25 11.75 -22.72
N GLY A 187 11.32 12.58 -23.77
CA GLY A 187 11.70 12.12 -25.11
C GLY A 187 10.73 11.06 -25.62
N ASP A 188 11.24 9.90 -26.03
CA ASP A 188 10.45 8.75 -26.50
C ASP A 188 10.06 7.77 -25.37
N SER A 189 10.17 8.17 -24.10
CA SER A 189 9.89 7.33 -22.92
C SER A 189 9.15 8.10 -21.82
N THR A 190 9.01 7.51 -20.63
CA THR A 190 8.39 8.14 -19.46
C THR A 190 9.40 8.43 -18.35
N LEU A 191 9.10 9.37 -17.47
CA LEU A 191 9.90 9.63 -16.28
C LEU A 191 10.02 8.40 -15.38
N ALA A 192 9.04 7.48 -15.38
CA ALA A 192 9.12 6.22 -14.66
C ALA A 192 10.24 5.32 -15.20
N ASN A 193 10.41 5.23 -16.53
CA ASN A 193 11.50 4.48 -17.14
C ASN A 193 12.87 5.12 -16.84
N VAL A 194 12.96 6.44 -16.92
CA VAL A 194 14.17 7.20 -16.56
C VAL A 194 14.52 6.99 -15.09
N THR A 195 13.53 7.03 -14.20
CA THR A 195 13.74 6.80 -12.76
C THR A 195 14.16 5.36 -12.47
N ALA A 196 13.53 4.36 -13.08
CA ALA A 196 13.93 2.97 -12.93
C ALA A 196 15.38 2.74 -13.37
N THR A 197 15.81 3.40 -14.44
CA THR A 197 17.20 3.39 -14.91
C THR A 197 18.14 4.06 -13.89
N ALA A 198 17.77 5.23 -13.37
CA ALA A 198 18.55 5.96 -12.38
C ALA A 198 18.74 5.16 -11.07
N LEU A 199 17.66 4.54 -10.58
CA LEU A 199 17.68 3.67 -9.40
C LEU A 199 18.52 2.43 -9.65
N SER A 200 18.41 1.80 -10.81
CA SER A 200 19.25 0.65 -11.18
C SER A 200 20.74 1.04 -11.14
N ASN A 201 21.10 2.19 -11.73
CA ASN A 201 22.46 2.71 -11.70
C ASN A 201 22.96 3.03 -10.28
N LEU A 202 22.09 3.54 -9.40
CA LEU A 202 22.40 3.75 -7.98
C LEU A 202 22.68 2.42 -7.26
N LEU A 203 21.82 1.42 -7.44
CA LEU A 203 21.99 0.08 -6.84
C LEU A 203 23.31 -0.57 -7.28
N PHE A 204 23.68 -0.44 -8.55
CA PHE A 204 24.98 -0.91 -9.03
C PHE A 204 26.12 -0.10 -8.43
N ALA A 205 26.02 1.23 -8.36
CA ALA A 205 27.08 2.10 -7.86
C ALA A 205 27.42 1.85 -6.39
N ILE A 206 26.42 1.55 -5.54
CA ILE A 206 26.62 1.26 -4.12
C ILE A 206 27.54 0.04 -3.91
N ASN A 207 27.47 -0.94 -4.81
CA ASN A 207 28.27 -2.16 -4.73
C ASN A 207 29.64 -2.03 -5.45
N ARG A 208 30.14 -0.80 -5.68
CA ARG A 208 31.43 -0.53 -6.30
C ARG A 208 32.35 0.26 -5.38
N GLU A 209 33.63 0.25 -5.72
CA GLU A 209 34.67 1.01 -5.01
C GLU A 209 34.33 2.51 -4.94
N GLY A 210 34.61 3.15 -3.80
CA GLY A 210 34.25 4.54 -3.51
C GLY A 210 32.86 4.74 -2.90
N CYS A 211 32.09 3.66 -2.71
CA CYS A 211 30.78 3.67 -2.04
C CYS A 211 30.74 2.77 -0.79
N GLU A 212 31.89 2.38 -0.24
CA GLU A 212 32.03 1.40 0.86
C GLU A 212 31.25 1.81 2.11
N ARG A 213 31.04 3.12 2.31
CA ARG A 213 30.29 3.70 3.43
C ARG A 213 28.92 4.24 3.05
N VAL A 214 28.39 3.79 1.91
CA VAL A 214 27.03 4.11 1.46
C VAL A 214 26.11 2.94 1.80
N CYS A 215 25.10 3.21 2.63
CA CYS A 215 24.07 2.25 3.02
C CYS A 215 22.72 2.70 2.44
N LEU A 216 22.07 1.85 1.65
CA LEU A 216 20.74 2.09 1.12
C LEU A 216 19.74 1.16 1.78
N VAL A 217 18.66 1.73 2.31
CA VAL A 217 17.51 0.99 2.82
C VAL A 217 16.29 1.31 1.99
N LEU A 218 15.70 0.26 1.41
CA LEU A 218 14.50 0.31 0.59
C LEU A 218 13.34 -0.28 1.36
N THR A 219 12.19 0.38 1.35
CA THR A 219 10.92 -0.25 1.73
C THR A 219 10.02 -0.41 0.52
N ASP A 220 9.18 -1.42 0.62
CA ASP A 220 7.97 -1.50 -0.21
C ASP A 220 6.77 -1.33 0.72
N LEU A 221 5.86 -0.43 0.37
CA LEU A 221 4.60 -0.31 1.08
C LEU A 221 3.70 -1.45 0.64
N ILE A 222 3.72 -2.53 1.39
CA ILE A 222 2.71 -3.56 1.23
C ILE A 222 1.50 -3.07 2.00
N LEU A 223 0.56 -2.41 1.32
CA LEU A 223 -0.71 -1.93 1.88
C LEU A 223 -1.29 -2.91 2.91
N TYR A 224 -1.36 -4.18 2.52
CA TYR A 224 -1.91 -5.25 3.33
C TYR A 224 -1.14 -5.51 4.62
N HIS A 225 0.17 -5.25 4.65
CA HIS A 225 0.95 -5.35 5.88
C HIS A 225 0.53 -4.31 6.93
N ILE A 226 0.32 -3.05 6.54
CA ILE A 226 -0.14 -2.01 7.46
C ILE A 226 -1.50 -2.40 8.04
N LEU A 227 -2.42 -2.83 7.17
CA LEU A 227 -3.74 -3.28 7.58
C LEU A 227 -3.68 -4.51 8.51
N ARG A 228 -2.84 -5.51 8.22
CA ARG A 228 -2.62 -6.67 9.10
C ARG A 228 -2.19 -6.23 10.50
N THR A 229 -1.13 -5.43 10.58
CA THR A 229 -0.52 -5.03 11.85
C THR A 229 -1.47 -4.20 12.70
N ARG A 230 -2.23 -3.30 12.06
CA ARG A 230 -3.17 -2.39 12.76
C ARG A 230 -4.48 -3.07 13.12
N LEU A 231 -5.00 -3.97 12.28
CA LEU A 231 -6.34 -4.54 12.46
C LEU A 231 -6.32 -5.89 13.16
N PHE A 232 -5.26 -6.69 13.06
CA PHE A 232 -5.23 -8.06 13.56
C PHE A 232 -4.18 -8.28 14.64
N GLU A 233 -4.57 -9.01 15.68
CA GLU A 233 -3.70 -9.53 16.72
C GLU A 233 -3.10 -10.86 16.30
N THR A 234 -3.92 -11.76 15.74
CA THR A 234 -3.49 -13.06 15.24
C THR A 234 -3.95 -13.28 13.80
N LEU A 235 -3.07 -13.93 13.04
CA LEU A 235 -3.28 -14.37 11.66
C LEU A 235 -2.84 -15.83 11.56
N PRO A 236 -3.39 -16.60 10.61
CA PRO A 236 -3.04 -18.00 10.44
C PRO A 236 -1.67 -18.16 9.76
N GLY A 237 -1.10 -19.35 9.84
CA GLY A 237 0.13 -19.70 9.11
C GLY A 237 -0.08 -19.93 7.61
N ASP A 238 1.03 -20.01 6.87
CA ASP A 238 1.06 -20.08 5.40
C ASP A 238 0.25 -21.23 4.81
N GLN A 239 0.14 -22.36 5.51
CA GLN A 239 -0.66 -23.51 5.04
C GLN A 239 -2.14 -23.13 4.89
N ALA A 240 -2.74 -22.51 5.91
CA ALA A 240 -4.15 -22.12 5.89
C ALA A 240 -4.41 -20.99 4.89
N ILE A 241 -3.48 -20.04 4.75
CA ILE A 241 -3.53 -19.00 3.71
C ILE A 241 -3.47 -19.65 2.32
N GLY A 242 -2.60 -20.65 2.15
CA GLY A 242 -2.47 -21.43 0.93
C GLY A 242 -3.75 -22.16 0.55
N GLU A 243 -4.47 -22.75 1.51
CA GLU A 243 -5.79 -23.37 1.27
C GLU A 243 -6.81 -22.35 0.74
N VAL A 244 -6.88 -21.17 1.37
CA VAL A 244 -7.77 -20.08 0.92
C VAL A 244 -7.41 -19.64 -0.49
N ALA A 245 -6.13 -19.36 -0.75
CA ALA A 245 -5.66 -18.95 -2.06
C ALA A 245 -5.99 -19.97 -3.16
N GLN A 246 -5.83 -21.26 -2.89
CA GLN A 246 -6.17 -22.31 -3.86
C GLN A 246 -7.67 -22.46 -4.08
N ALA A 247 -8.48 -22.28 -3.03
CA ALA A 247 -9.93 -22.32 -3.17
C ALA A 247 -10.44 -21.18 -4.08
N TYR A 248 -9.87 -19.98 -3.95
CA TYR A 248 -10.18 -18.85 -4.83
C TYR A 248 -9.62 -19.04 -6.25
N ALA A 249 -8.41 -19.60 -6.41
CA ALA A 249 -7.90 -19.96 -7.74
C ALA A 249 -8.83 -20.93 -8.46
N LYS A 250 -9.39 -21.91 -7.74
CA LYS A 250 -10.38 -22.82 -8.31
C LYS A 250 -11.62 -22.03 -8.81
N ALA A 251 -12.18 -21.15 -7.98
CA ALA A 251 -13.33 -20.34 -8.38
C ALA A 251 -13.04 -19.46 -9.62
N VAL A 252 -11.88 -18.82 -9.68
CA VAL A 252 -11.44 -18.04 -10.84
C VAL A 252 -11.22 -18.92 -12.08
N ARG A 253 -10.68 -20.13 -11.90
CA ARG A 253 -10.51 -21.10 -12.99
C ARG A 253 -11.86 -21.52 -13.57
N ASP A 254 -12.82 -21.83 -12.71
CA ASP A 254 -14.16 -22.23 -13.12
C ASP A 254 -14.85 -21.08 -13.89
N ALA A 255 -14.75 -19.83 -13.40
CA ALA A 255 -15.25 -18.65 -14.11
C ALA A 255 -14.53 -18.40 -15.45
N ARG A 256 -13.21 -18.61 -15.51
CA ARG A 256 -12.43 -18.48 -16.76
C ARG A 256 -12.80 -19.54 -17.78
N GLN A 257 -13.11 -20.76 -17.35
CA GLN A 257 -13.60 -21.82 -18.25
C GLN A 257 -14.97 -21.50 -18.86
N MET A 258 -15.77 -20.68 -18.17
CA MET A 258 -17.05 -20.15 -18.67
C MET A 258 -16.87 -18.89 -19.55
N ASP A 259 -15.63 -18.43 -19.78
CA ASP A 259 -15.30 -17.22 -20.54
C ASP A 259 -15.94 -15.92 -19.99
N ILE A 260 -16.22 -15.89 -18.69
CA ILE A 260 -16.78 -14.71 -18.01
C ILE A 260 -15.73 -13.87 -17.27
N THR A 261 -14.48 -14.33 -17.23
CA THR A 261 -13.33 -13.55 -16.75
C THR A 261 -12.03 -13.95 -17.44
N SER A 262 -11.10 -12.99 -17.56
CA SER A 262 -9.74 -13.20 -18.10
C SER A 262 -8.66 -13.34 -17.02
N GLU A 263 -9.03 -13.25 -15.74
CA GLU A 263 -8.12 -13.30 -14.60
C GLU A 263 -7.35 -14.64 -14.53
N SER A 264 -6.05 -14.59 -14.22
CA SER A 264 -5.23 -15.80 -14.08
C SER A 264 -5.43 -16.41 -12.68
N PRO A 265 -5.88 -17.67 -12.58
CA PRO A 265 -6.03 -18.34 -11.28
C PRO A 265 -4.76 -18.34 -10.44
N GLU A 266 -3.62 -18.61 -11.07
CA GLU A 266 -2.32 -18.73 -10.41
C GLU A 266 -1.83 -17.37 -9.90
N GLN A 267 -1.95 -16.32 -10.72
CA GLN A 267 -1.61 -14.95 -10.33
C GLN A 267 -2.55 -14.44 -9.22
N PHE A 268 -3.84 -14.76 -9.31
CA PHE A 268 -4.84 -14.39 -8.30
C PHE A 268 -4.54 -15.05 -6.94
N ALA A 269 -4.22 -16.35 -6.92
CA ALA A 269 -3.78 -17.02 -5.70
C ALA A 269 -2.47 -16.45 -5.14
N GLY A 270 -1.52 -16.05 -6.00
CA GLY A 270 -0.33 -15.30 -5.57
C GLY A 270 -0.70 -14.02 -4.83
N ARG A 271 -1.54 -13.17 -5.45
CA ARG A 271 -2.01 -11.93 -4.83
C ARG A 271 -2.80 -12.14 -3.55
N ILE A 272 -3.57 -13.23 -3.42
CA ILE A 272 -4.25 -13.56 -2.15
C ILE A 272 -3.25 -13.87 -1.04
N ARG A 273 -2.19 -14.64 -1.31
CA ARG A 273 -1.15 -14.90 -0.30
C ARG A 273 -0.52 -13.59 0.18
N ASP A 274 -0.29 -12.67 -0.75
CA ASP A 274 0.27 -11.35 -0.44
C ASP A 274 -0.71 -10.44 0.30
N ALA A 275 -2.02 -10.61 0.11
CA ALA A 275 -3.07 -9.72 0.62
C ALA A 275 -3.81 -10.23 1.87
N TYR A 276 -3.80 -11.54 2.14
CA TYR A 276 -4.60 -12.16 3.21
C TYR A 276 -4.48 -11.43 4.56
N PRO A 277 -5.56 -11.12 5.28
CA PRO A 277 -6.94 -11.58 5.09
C PRO A 277 -7.77 -10.70 4.14
N PHE A 278 -7.16 -9.80 3.37
CA PHE A 278 -7.87 -8.89 2.48
C PHE A 278 -7.93 -9.44 1.06
N HIS A 279 -9.02 -9.10 0.35
CA HIS A 279 -9.15 -9.37 -1.07
C HIS A 279 -8.14 -8.51 -1.86
N PRO A 280 -7.42 -9.06 -2.85
CA PRO A 280 -6.31 -8.37 -3.52
C PRO A 280 -6.72 -7.12 -4.31
N THR A 281 -8.01 -6.94 -4.56
CA THR A 281 -8.58 -5.81 -5.32
C THR A 281 -8.69 -4.53 -4.51
N ILE A 282 -8.61 -4.61 -3.16
CA ILE A 282 -8.65 -3.44 -2.30
C ILE A 282 -7.53 -2.46 -2.67
N ARG A 283 -6.33 -2.95 -2.97
CA ARG A 283 -5.20 -2.13 -3.44
C ARG A 283 -5.54 -1.40 -4.73
N ASP A 284 -6.09 -2.12 -5.70
CA ASP A 284 -6.32 -1.62 -7.05
C ASP A 284 -7.45 -0.56 -7.05
N LEU A 285 -8.49 -0.75 -6.21
CA LEU A 285 -9.56 0.23 -6.02
C LEU A 285 -9.10 1.44 -5.19
N TYR A 286 -8.37 1.22 -4.10
CA TYR A 286 -7.79 2.29 -3.29
C TYR A 286 -6.87 3.22 -4.10
N ALA A 287 -6.08 2.65 -5.01
CA ALA A 287 -5.18 3.42 -5.86
C ALA A 287 -5.91 4.49 -6.70
N ARG A 288 -7.21 4.33 -6.97
CA ARG A 288 -8.01 5.26 -7.78
C ARG A 288 -8.40 6.51 -7.00
N PHE A 289 -8.75 6.37 -5.73
CA PHE A 289 -9.26 7.47 -4.90
C PHE A 289 -8.28 7.96 -3.83
N ARG A 290 -7.10 7.34 -3.70
CA ARG A 290 -6.07 7.76 -2.73
C ARG A 290 -5.61 9.21 -2.88
N ALA A 291 -5.75 9.77 -4.08
CA ALA A 291 -5.33 11.13 -4.43
C ALA A 291 -6.48 12.15 -4.36
N ASN A 292 -7.67 11.74 -3.90
CA ASN A 292 -8.80 12.64 -3.75
C ASN A 292 -8.45 13.82 -2.83
N PRO A 293 -8.83 15.06 -3.19
CA PRO A 293 -8.67 16.21 -2.31
C PRO A 293 -9.34 15.97 -0.95
N GLY A 294 -8.61 16.22 0.14
CA GLY A 294 -9.12 16.04 1.50
C GLY A 294 -9.15 14.59 2.01
N PHE A 295 -8.87 13.60 1.16
CA PHE A 295 -8.78 12.20 1.59
C PHE A 295 -7.41 11.93 2.25
N GLN A 296 -7.45 11.36 3.46
CA GLN A 296 -6.24 11.15 4.27
C GLN A 296 -5.48 9.87 3.90
N GLN A 297 -5.22 9.63 2.60
CA GLN A 297 -4.45 8.50 2.05
C GLN A 297 -4.51 7.21 2.91
N THR A 298 -3.38 6.80 3.49
CA THR A 298 -3.26 5.57 4.27
C THR A 298 -4.05 5.61 5.57
N ARG A 299 -4.22 6.78 6.20
CA ARG A 299 -5.05 6.94 7.41
C ARG A 299 -6.53 6.74 7.10
N GLY A 300 -7.01 7.33 6.01
CA GLY A 300 -8.38 7.16 5.53
C GLY A 300 -8.68 5.70 5.21
N LEU A 301 -7.73 4.99 4.57
CA LEU A 301 -7.91 3.57 4.30
C LEU A 301 -7.87 2.70 5.56
N ILE A 302 -6.95 2.93 6.50
CA ILE A 302 -6.94 2.18 7.78
C ILE A 302 -8.27 2.39 8.51
N ARG A 303 -8.78 3.62 8.53
CA ARG A 303 -10.06 3.95 9.17
C ARG A 303 -11.22 3.21 8.49
N LEU A 304 -11.33 3.26 7.17
CA LEU A 304 -12.34 2.53 6.42
C LEU A 304 -12.26 1.02 6.68
N MET A 305 -11.07 0.43 6.55
CA MET A 305 -10.88 -1.01 6.74
C MET A 305 -11.08 -1.45 8.20
N ARG A 306 -10.81 -0.58 9.18
CA ARG A 306 -11.15 -0.81 10.58
C ARG A 306 -12.66 -0.94 10.75
N ILE A 307 -13.43 -0.01 10.20
CA ILE A 307 -14.91 -0.02 10.27
C ILE A 307 -15.46 -1.28 9.61
N VAL A 308 -15.03 -1.59 8.39
CA VAL A 308 -15.43 -2.81 7.67
C VAL A 308 -15.10 -4.07 8.48
N THR A 309 -13.88 -4.16 9.03
CA THR A 309 -13.47 -5.32 9.84
C THR A 309 -14.31 -5.42 11.13
N ALA A 310 -14.54 -4.30 11.83
CA ALA A 310 -15.36 -4.28 13.03
C ALA A 310 -16.78 -4.78 12.75
N ARG A 311 -17.40 -4.29 11.66
CA ARG A 311 -18.76 -4.68 11.24
C ARG A 311 -18.85 -6.15 10.85
N LEU A 312 -17.87 -6.68 10.13
CA LEU A 312 -17.83 -8.10 9.78
C LEU A 312 -17.82 -9.02 11.01
N TRP A 313 -17.11 -8.63 12.07
CA TRP A 313 -17.08 -9.41 13.32
C TRP A 313 -18.35 -9.20 14.16
N GLN A 314 -18.82 -7.96 14.31
CA GLN A 314 -20.00 -7.63 15.11
C GLN A 314 -21.29 -8.26 14.54
N SER A 315 -21.44 -8.28 13.22
CA SER A 315 -22.60 -8.88 12.52
C SER A 315 -22.52 -10.41 12.43
N GLY A 316 -21.39 -11.02 12.77
CA GLY A 316 -21.13 -12.45 12.55
C GLY A 316 -20.84 -12.83 11.09
N ALA A 317 -20.82 -11.86 10.15
CA ALA A 317 -20.52 -12.13 8.74
C ALA A 317 -19.12 -12.73 8.51
N ALA A 318 -18.15 -12.43 9.38
CA ALA A 318 -16.82 -13.05 9.39
C ALA A 318 -16.87 -14.59 9.59
N GLY A 319 -17.99 -15.15 10.06
CA GLY A 319 -18.26 -16.59 10.13
C GLY A 319 -18.47 -17.26 8.77
N ARG A 320 -18.75 -16.49 7.72
CA ARG A 320 -19.13 -16.99 6.39
C ARG A 320 -18.20 -16.50 5.27
N LYS A 321 -17.17 -15.73 5.61
CA LYS A 321 -16.23 -15.14 4.65
C LYS A 321 -14.81 -15.67 4.86
N TYR A 322 -14.02 -15.66 3.79
CA TYR A 322 -12.63 -16.11 3.77
C TYR A 322 -11.63 -14.97 3.53
N LEU A 323 -12.09 -13.88 2.92
CA LEU A 323 -11.35 -12.64 2.70
C LEU A 323 -12.27 -11.45 3.01
N ILE A 324 -11.68 -10.33 3.44
CA ILE A 324 -12.33 -9.03 3.57
C ILE A 324 -12.23 -8.33 2.23
N ALA A 325 -13.35 -8.09 1.57
CA ALA A 325 -13.44 -7.52 0.23
C ALA A 325 -13.86 -6.04 0.25
N ALA A 326 -13.62 -5.33 -0.85
CA ALA A 326 -14.03 -3.93 -0.97
C ALA A 326 -15.56 -3.74 -0.92
N HIS A 327 -16.34 -4.75 -1.31
CA HIS A 327 -17.81 -4.74 -1.20
C HIS A 327 -18.33 -5.14 0.18
N ASP A 328 -17.46 -5.40 1.17
CA ASP A 328 -17.89 -5.68 2.54
C ASP A 328 -18.28 -4.42 3.32
N VAL A 329 -18.23 -3.25 2.68
CA VAL A 329 -18.78 -2.00 3.23
C VAL A 329 -20.29 -2.14 3.49
N ASP A 330 -20.71 -1.82 4.71
CA ASP A 330 -22.11 -1.75 5.10
C ASP A 330 -22.61 -0.30 4.97
N LEU A 331 -23.21 0.03 3.83
CA LEU A 331 -23.64 1.41 3.54
C LEU A 331 -24.88 1.84 4.33
N ASN A 332 -25.59 0.92 5.01
CA ASN A 332 -26.66 1.25 5.94
C ASN A 332 -26.14 1.62 7.33
N ASP A 333 -24.87 1.29 7.61
CA ASP A 333 -24.20 1.76 8.81
C ASP A 333 -23.77 3.22 8.67
N ARG A 334 -24.15 4.05 9.66
CA ARG A 334 -23.86 5.50 9.67
C ARG A 334 -22.37 5.81 9.64
N GLU A 335 -21.54 5.04 10.34
CA GLU A 335 -20.09 5.27 10.38
C GLU A 335 -19.46 4.98 9.01
N THR A 336 -19.84 3.85 8.40
CA THR A 336 -19.39 3.47 7.06
C THR A 336 -19.87 4.47 5.99
N ALA A 337 -21.14 4.85 6.00
CA ALA A 337 -21.69 5.83 5.06
C ALA A 337 -20.97 7.18 5.17
N ALA A 338 -20.67 7.64 6.40
CA ALA A 338 -19.93 8.87 6.62
C ALA A 338 -18.51 8.83 6.03
N GLU A 339 -17.80 7.71 6.16
CA GLU A 339 -16.48 7.55 5.52
C GLU A 339 -16.57 7.62 3.99
N ILE A 340 -17.54 6.94 3.40
CA ILE A 340 -17.73 6.93 1.95
C ILE A 340 -18.07 8.33 1.43
N THR A 341 -18.98 9.04 2.10
CA THR A 341 -19.30 10.45 1.78
C THR A 341 -18.08 11.36 1.96
N GLN A 342 -17.21 11.11 2.94
CA GLN A 342 -15.97 11.87 3.11
C GLN A 342 -15.00 11.66 1.95
N ILE A 343 -14.95 10.47 1.35
CA ILE A 343 -14.10 10.17 0.18
C ILE A 343 -14.64 10.87 -1.07
N ASN A 344 -15.95 10.75 -1.32
CA ASN A 344 -16.61 11.41 -2.43
C ASN A 344 -18.10 11.67 -2.11
N ASN A 345 -18.42 12.92 -1.79
CA ASN A 345 -19.78 13.31 -1.41
C ASN A 345 -20.75 13.39 -2.59
N THR A 346 -20.26 13.44 -3.83
CA THR A 346 -21.09 13.57 -5.03
C THR A 346 -21.92 12.32 -5.31
N LEU A 347 -21.52 11.17 -4.76
CA LEU A 347 -22.17 9.87 -4.94
C LEU A 347 -23.27 9.57 -3.90
N THR A 348 -23.58 10.52 -3.01
CA THR A 348 -24.56 10.29 -1.91
C THR A 348 -25.93 9.89 -2.42
N ASN A 349 -26.41 10.51 -3.50
CA ASN A 349 -27.73 10.17 -4.10
C ASN A 349 -27.71 8.79 -4.77
N ALA A 350 -26.60 8.44 -5.43
CA ALA A 350 -26.42 7.12 -6.02
C ALA A 350 -26.45 6.03 -4.95
N VAL A 351 -25.77 6.24 -3.82
CA VAL A 351 -25.81 5.32 -2.68
C VAL A 351 -27.24 5.15 -2.16
N ALA A 352 -27.93 6.25 -1.86
CA ALA A 352 -29.25 6.23 -1.23
C ALA A 352 -30.35 5.64 -2.13
N HIS A 353 -30.28 5.85 -3.45
CA HIS A 353 -31.29 5.33 -4.37
C HIS A 353 -30.95 3.91 -4.86
N ASP A 354 -29.72 3.70 -5.35
CA ASP A 354 -29.40 2.48 -6.09
C ASP A 354 -28.81 1.38 -5.22
N ILE A 355 -28.12 1.71 -4.11
CA ILE A 355 -27.24 0.75 -3.43
C ILE A 355 -27.74 0.35 -2.04
N ALA A 356 -28.04 1.31 -1.17
CA ALA A 356 -28.39 1.03 0.23
C ALA A 356 -29.32 2.09 0.83
N SER A 357 -30.49 1.66 1.27
CA SER A 357 -31.48 2.48 1.97
C SER A 357 -32.39 1.61 2.84
N ASN A 358 -31.78 0.83 3.73
CA ASN A 358 -32.46 -0.04 4.70
C ASN A 358 -33.52 -0.96 4.09
N GLY A 359 -33.23 -1.54 2.93
CA GLY A 359 -34.09 -2.48 2.21
C GLY A 359 -34.91 -1.86 1.08
N THR A 360 -34.86 -0.55 0.86
CA THR A 360 -35.64 0.11 -0.21
C THR A 360 -34.81 0.53 -1.42
N ALA A 361 -33.48 0.41 -1.36
CA ALA A 361 -32.65 0.73 -2.52
C ALA A 361 -32.78 -0.33 -3.61
N VAL A 362 -32.53 0.06 -4.87
CA VAL A 362 -32.69 -0.83 -6.04
C VAL A 362 -31.95 -2.16 -5.86
N ALA A 363 -30.68 -2.11 -5.46
CA ALA A 363 -29.87 -3.30 -5.27
C ALA A 363 -30.41 -4.23 -4.16
N GLU A 364 -30.88 -3.65 -3.04
CA GLU A 364 -31.44 -4.41 -1.91
C GLU A 364 -32.74 -5.12 -2.29
N VAL A 365 -33.64 -4.41 -2.99
CA VAL A 365 -34.92 -4.97 -3.47
C VAL A 365 -34.67 -6.08 -4.49
N MET A 366 -33.71 -5.91 -5.40
CA MET A 366 -33.34 -6.95 -6.36
C MET A 366 -32.78 -8.19 -5.66
N ASP A 367 -31.91 -8.00 -4.66
CA ASP A 367 -31.33 -9.08 -3.88
C ASP A 367 -32.38 -9.86 -3.08
N GLU A 368 -33.37 -9.19 -2.50
CA GLU A 368 -34.52 -9.83 -1.86
C GLU A 368 -35.29 -10.73 -2.84
N ASN A 369 -35.54 -10.23 -4.06
CA ASN A 369 -36.24 -10.99 -5.10
C ASN A 369 -35.42 -12.17 -5.65
N LEU A 370 -34.10 -12.04 -5.73
CA LEU A 370 -33.20 -13.08 -6.24
C LEU A 370 -32.79 -14.09 -5.17
N GLY A 371 -32.93 -13.75 -3.89
CA GLY A 371 -32.43 -14.56 -2.77
C GLY A 371 -30.90 -14.63 -2.70
N THR A 372 -30.21 -13.61 -3.21
CA THR A 372 -28.74 -13.52 -3.24
C THR A 372 -28.27 -12.15 -2.73
N SER A 373 -26.95 -11.91 -2.67
CA SER A 373 -26.38 -10.58 -2.43
C SER A 373 -25.65 -10.04 -3.66
N ASP A 374 -25.87 -10.63 -4.83
CA ASP A 374 -25.04 -10.36 -6.03
C ASP A 374 -25.24 -8.94 -6.55
N THR A 375 -26.45 -8.38 -6.46
CA THR A 375 -26.74 -7.01 -6.89
C THR A 375 -26.07 -6.01 -5.96
N SER A 376 -26.24 -6.16 -4.64
CA SER A 376 -25.61 -5.26 -3.67
C SER A 376 -24.10 -5.37 -3.70
N ASP A 377 -23.54 -6.58 -3.82
CA ASP A 377 -22.09 -6.75 -3.88
C ASP A 377 -21.49 -6.15 -5.16
N ALA A 378 -22.15 -6.32 -6.31
CA ALA A 378 -21.75 -5.67 -7.56
C ALA A 378 -21.85 -4.14 -7.46
N ALA A 379 -22.97 -3.62 -6.96
CA ALA A 379 -23.20 -2.19 -6.79
C ALA A 379 -22.18 -1.54 -5.83
N LYS A 380 -21.86 -2.20 -4.71
CA LYS A 380 -20.81 -1.74 -3.78
C LYS A 380 -19.43 -1.77 -4.43
N LEU A 381 -19.08 -2.80 -5.21
CA LEU A 381 -17.80 -2.81 -5.95
C LEU A 381 -17.71 -1.67 -6.96
N LEU A 382 -18.79 -1.40 -7.69
CA LEU A 382 -18.89 -0.31 -8.66
C LEU A 382 -18.74 1.04 -7.96
N LEU A 383 -19.45 1.26 -6.86
CA LEU A 383 -19.26 2.43 -6.00
C LEU A 383 -17.80 2.63 -5.62
N MET A 384 -17.14 1.59 -5.10
CA MET A 384 -15.73 1.64 -4.71
C MET A 384 -14.80 1.96 -5.89
N ALA A 385 -15.16 1.53 -7.11
CA ALA A 385 -14.45 1.86 -8.34
C ALA A 385 -14.74 3.27 -8.88
N SER A 386 -15.76 3.94 -8.36
CA SER A 386 -16.23 5.28 -8.75
C SER A 386 -15.90 6.37 -7.74
N LEU A 387 -15.28 6.01 -6.61
CA LEU A 387 -14.91 6.96 -5.55
C LEU A 387 -13.88 8.01 -5.97
N ALA A 388 -13.15 7.83 -7.07
CA ALA A 388 -12.14 8.79 -7.50
C ALA A 388 -12.76 10.14 -7.90
N ASN A 389 -12.24 11.21 -7.30
CA ASN A 389 -12.73 12.58 -7.51
C ASN A 389 -11.57 13.52 -7.88
N VAL A 390 -10.93 13.18 -9.00
CA VAL A 390 -9.80 13.93 -9.59
C VAL A 390 -10.02 14.05 -11.11
N PRO A 391 -9.44 15.06 -11.78
CA PRO A 391 -9.51 15.16 -13.23
C PRO A 391 -8.96 13.89 -13.91
N ASN A 392 -9.63 13.42 -14.96
CA ASN A 392 -9.26 12.21 -15.71
C ASN A 392 -9.14 10.94 -14.86
N ALA A 393 -9.94 10.84 -13.79
CA ALA A 393 -9.98 9.66 -12.94
C ALA A 393 -10.34 8.38 -13.71
N VAL A 394 -9.68 7.28 -13.34
CA VAL A 394 -10.05 5.94 -13.82
C VAL A 394 -11.25 5.45 -13.01
N LEU A 395 -12.43 5.50 -13.63
CA LEU A 395 -13.69 5.06 -13.02
C LEU A 395 -14.13 3.69 -13.56
N GLY A 396 -14.84 2.96 -12.71
CA GLY A 396 -15.61 1.80 -13.12
C GLY A 396 -14.85 0.50 -13.35
N LEU A 397 -15.62 -0.56 -13.60
CA LEU A 397 -15.14 -1.91 -13.83
C LEU A 397 -15.80 -2.50 -15.08
N SER A 398 -15.01 -3.23 -15.86
CA SER A 398 -15.56 -4.12 -16.87
C SER A 398 -16.25 -5.33 -16.21
N ILE A 399 -17.16 -5.97 -16.92
CA ILE A 399 -17.85 -7.17 -16.43
C ILE A 399 -16.84 -8.29 -16.06
N PRO A 400 -15.81 -8.58 -16.87
CA PRO A 400 -14.77 -9.55 -16.48
C PRO A 400 -14.03 -9.22 -15.18
N GLU A 401 -13.78 -7.93 -14.90
CA GLU A 401 -13.19 -7.46 -13.65
C GLU A 401 -14.16 -7.67 -12.48
N LEU A 402 -15.44 -7.28 -12.64
CA LEU A 402 -16.48 -7.51 -11.62
C LEU A 402 -16.58 -8.99 -11.24
N VAL A 403 -16.64 -9.88 -12.23
CA VAL A 403 -16.67 -11.33 -12.00
C VAL A 403 -15.45 -11.77 -11.21
N ALA A 404 -14.24 -11.39 -11.63
CA ALA A 404 -13.01 -11.74 -10.91
C ALA A 404 -13.02 -11.24 -9.45
N TYR A 405 -13.61 -10.07 -9.20
CA TYR A 405 -13.61 -9.42 -7.89
C TYR A 405 -14.69 -9.97 -6.95
N LEU A 406 -15.74 -10.56 -7.50
CA LEU A 406 -16.81 -11.24 -6.76
C LEU A 406 -16.58 -12.74 -6.60
N CYS A 407 -15.69 -13.33 -7.40
CA CYS A 407 -15.32 -14.74 -7.31
C CYS A 407 -14.99 -15.13 -5.87
N ALA A 408 -15.68 -16.15 -5.37
CA ALA A 408 -15.44 -16.71 -4.04
C ALA A 408 -15.69 -18.22 -4.05
N PRO A 409 -15.04 -18.98 -3.16
CA PRO A 409 -15.25 -20.42 -3.06
C PRO A 409 -16.73 -20.76 -2.83
N GLY A 410 -17.34 -21.48 -3.78
CA GLY A 410 -18.73 -21.92 -3.71
C GLY A 410 -19.77 -20.88 -4.19
N ARG A 411 -19.36 -19.71 -4.68
CA ARG A 411 -20.26 -18.72 -5.29
C ARG A 411 -20.42 -18.99 -6.78
N ASP A 412 -21.65 -19.05 -7.27
CA ASP A 412 -21.97 -19.14 -8.70
C ASP A 412 -22.18 -17.73 -9.27
N LEU A 413 -21.40 -17.36 -10.29
CA LEU A 413 -21.48 -16.06 -10.97
C LEU A 413 -21.88 -16.20 -12.44
N SER A 414 -22.29 -17.39 -12.89
CA SER A 414 -22.68 -17.64 -14.29
C SER A 414 -23.81 -16.73 -14.76
N ARG A 415 -24.67 -16.29 -13.85
CA ARG A 415 -25.83 -15.44 -14.12
C ARG A 415 -25.61 -13.95 -13.83
N LEU A 416 -24.42 -13.57 -13.35
CA LEU A 416 -24.14 -12.19 -12.93
C LEU A 416 -24.40 -11.18 -14.05
N LYS A 417 -23.97 -11.48 -15.27
CA LYS A 417 -24.15 -10.56 -16.41
C LYS A 417 -25.63 -10.35 -16.75
N GLY A 418 -26.35 -11.43 -17.06
CA GLY A 418 -27.71 -11.34 -17.58
C GLY A 418 -28.78 -11.11 -16.51
N ASP A 419 -28.75 -11.87 -15.42
CA ASP A 419 -29.83 -11.81 -14.42
C ASP A 419 -29.64 -10.70 -13.38
N VAL A 420 -28.41 -10.21 -13.20
CA VAL A 420 -28.09 -9.19 -12.19
C VAL A 420 -27.75 -7.86 -12.86
N LEU A 421 -26.65 -7.77 -13.61
CA LEU A 421 -26.14 -6.48 -14.11
C LEU A 421 -27.05 -5.83 -15.16
N GLU A 422 -27.60 -6.57 -16.11
CA GLU A 422 -28.52 -6.00 -17.12
C GLU A 422 -29.83 -5.48 -16.51
N LYS A 423 -30.39 -6.21 -15.53
CA LYS A 423 -31.59 -5.78 -14.80
C LYS A 423 -31.28 -4.59 -13.90
N PHE A 424 -30.14 -4.61 -13.21
CA PHE A 424 -29.70 -3.50 -12.38
C PHE A 424 -29.48 -2.24 -13.20
N ALA A 425 -28.87 -2.34 -14.38
CA ALA A 425 -28.70 -1.23 -15.31
C ALA A 425 -30.03 -0.63 -15.82
N THR A 426 -31.10 -1.42 -15.82
CA THR A 426 -32.44 -0.94 -16.21
C THR A 426 -33.15 -0.25 -15.05
N ALA A 427 -32.90 -0.67 -13.81
CA ALA A 427 -33.59 -0.18 -12.63
C ALA A 427 -32.86 0.96 -11.90
N ALA A 428 -31.53 0.96 -11.91
CA ALA A 428 -30.69 1.95 -11.26
C ALA A 428 -30.72 3.30 -12.00
N TRP A 429 -30.64 4.40 -11.25
CA TRP A 429 -30.69 5.76 -11.81
C TRP A 429 -29.30 6.33 -12.12
N TYR A 430 -28.30 5.89 -11.37
CA TYR A 430 -26.95 6.46 -11.39
C TYR A 430 -25.90 5.47 -11.92
N LEU A 431 -26.33 4.31 -12.41
CA LEU A 431 -25.41 3.39 -13.08
C LEU A 431 -25.12 3.86 -14.50
N HIS A 432 -23.84 4.02 -14.82
CA HIS A 432 -23.41 4.50 -16.13
C HIS A 432 -22.41 3.55 -16.78
N SER A 433 -22.31 3.60 -18.12
CA SER A 433 -21.27 2.91 -18.88
C SER A 433 -20.39 3.92 -19.60
N ASN A 434 -19.07 3.70 -19.59
CA ASN A 434 -18.15 4.49 -20.39
C ASN A 434 -18.00 3.92 -21.82
N ARG A 435 -17.19 4.58 -22.65
CA ARG A 435 -16.94 4.17 -24.05
C ARG A 435 -16.27 2.79 -24.18
N ASP A 436 -15.55 2.36 -23.14
CA ASP A 436 -14.87 1.07 -23.08
C ASP A 436 -15.76 -0.05 -22.50
N GLY A 437 -17.04 0.24 -22.23
CA GLY A 437 -17.99 -0.71 -21.66
C GLY A 437 -17.79 -0.99 -20.17
N LYS A 438 -17.05 -0.13 -19.45
CA LYS A 438 -16.94 -0.22 -17.99
C LYS A 438 -18.15 0.43 -17.33
N LEU A 439 -18.71 -0.27 -16.35
CA LEU A 439 -19.79 0.21 -15.50
C LEU A 439 -19.19 1.03 -14.34
N TYR A 440 -19.82 2.14 -13.96
CA TYR A 440 -19.37 3.00 -12.86
C TYR A 440 -20.52 3.72 -12.16
#